data_AF-A0A1Z9UMA7-F1
#
_entry.id   AF-A0A1Z9UMA7-F1
#
_cell.length_a   1.000
_cell.length_b   1.000
_cell.length_c   1.000
_cell.angle_alpha   90.00
_cell.angle_beta   90.00
_cell.angle_gamma   90.00
#
_symmetry.space_group_name_H-M   'P 1'
#
loop_
_entity.id
_entity.type
_entity.pdbx_description
1 polymer ?
#
loop_
_entity_poly.entity_id
_entity_poly.type
_entity_poly.pdbx_seq_one_letter_code
_entity_poly.pdbx_strand_id
1 'polypeptide(L)'
;MIRITGCDNRIREKIRLASEWYLKHLLQKRTREKLKIYIHLQRGLAIKEKVDAECIWNEDIETPRPKNFIIHIDDKLTLRQKLLALAHEMVHLKQWATGEMYEYVRKPHLYRWRGNTIDTRKKHYYELPWEVESHGRELGMFIRMCEHYKWGKEEWTQEKDMSTLVKILKRYEKKYDENGNIINPLTTNIE
;
A
#
# COMPACT_ATOMS: atom_id res chain seq x y z
N MET A 1 10.91 7.70 -13.12
CA MET A 1 11.83 6.55 -12.91
C MET A 1 11.27 5.65 -11.83
N ILE A 2 11.22 4.33 -12.05
CA ILE A 2 10.77 3.34 -11.06
C ILE A 2 11.92 2.37 -10.80
N ARG A 3 12.31 2.18 -9.54
CA ARG A 3 13.35 1.22 -9.11
C ARG A 3 12.75 0.23 -8.12
N ILE A 4 12.96 -1.07 -8.36
CA ILE A 4 12.36 -2.14 -7.54
C ILE A 4 13.45 -3.06 -6.98
N THR A 5 13.43 -3.34 -5.68
CA THR A 5 14.38 -4.26 -5.02
C THR A 5 13.68 -5.22 -4.06
N GLY A 6 14.39 -6.25 -3.58
CA GLY A 6 13.87 -7.19 -2.57
C GLY A 6 13.03 -8.35 -3.09
N CYS A 7 13.04 -8.62 -4.40
CA CYS A 7 12.32 -9.73 -5.02
C CYS A 7 13.07 -10.31 -6.21
N ASP A 8 12.64 -11.48 -6.70
CA ASP A 8 13.18 -12.11 -7.92
C ASP A 8 12.80 -11.35 -9.21
N ASN A 9 13.39 -11.75 -10.34
CA ASN A 9 13.18 -11.09 -11.63
C ASN A 9 11.73 -11.20 -12.14
N ARG A 10 11.03 -12.31 -11.89
CA ARG A 10 9.66 -12.55 -12.38
C ARG A 10 8.67 -11.65 -11.65
N ILE A 11 8.78 -11.60 -10.32
CA ILE A 11 7.96 -10.71 -9.48
C ILE A 11 8.27 -9.25 -9.81
N ARG A 12 9.55 -8.90 -9.94
CA ARG A 12 9.98 -7.54 -10.28
C ARG A 12 9.35 -7.04 -11.58
N GLU A 13 9.31 -7.89 -12.60
CA GLU A 13 8.72 -7.54 -13.88
C GLU A 13 7.21 -7.28 -13.78
N LYS A 14 6.47 -8.14 -13.06
CA LYS A 14 5.03 -7.95 -12.82
C LYS A 14 4.76 -6.66 -12.05
N ILE A 15 5.56 -6.36 -11.02
CA ILE A 15 5.45 -5.11 -10.24
C ILE A 15 5.75 -3.90 -11.11
N ARG A 16 6.77 -3.96 -11.98
CA ARG A 16 7.13 -2.87 -12.89
C ARG A 16 5.98 -2.55 -13.85
N LEU A 17 5.46 -3.57 -14.54
CA LEU A 17 4.33 -3.43 -15.47
C LEU A 17 3.08 -2.90 -14.76
N ALA A 18 2.74 -3.45 -13.60
CA ALA A 18 1.62 -2.96 -12.80
C ALA A 18 1.80 -1.50 -12.39
N SER A 19 2.99 -1.12 -11.90
CA SER A 19 3.30 0.27 -11.49
C SER A 19 3.14 1.25 -12.65
N GLU A 20 3.70 0.92 -13.82
CA GLU A 20 3.58 1.74 -15.02
C GLU A 20 2.11 1.91 -15.45
N TRP A 21 1.33 0.82 -15.41
CA TRP A 21 -0.08 0.84 -15.73
C TRP A 21 -0.87 1.68 -14.71
N TYR A 22 -0.69 1.47 -13.41
CA TYR A 22 -1.40 2.21 -12.36
C TYR A 22 -1.13 3.72 -12.46
N LEU A 23 0.14 4.11 -12.56
CA LEU A 23 0.50 5.52 -12.73
C LEU A 23 -0.11 6.10 -14.00
N LYS A 24 -0.11 5.33 -15.11
CA LYS A 24 -0.68 5.81 -16.38
C LYS A 24 -2.15 6.19 -16.25
N HIS A 25 -2.90 5.48 -15.41
CA HIS A 25 -4.33 5.69 -15.20
C HIS A 25 -4.64 6.68 -14.08
N LEU A 26 -3.72 6.90 -13.15
CA LEU A 26 -3.90 7.83 -12.03
C LEU A 26 -3.44 9.26 -12.35
N LEU A 27 -2.41 9.42 -13.20
CA LEU A 27 -1.71 10.69 -13.37
C LEU A 27 -1.53 11.06 -14.84
N GLN A 28 -1.52 12.35 -15.14
CA GLN A 28 -1.14 12.87 -16.46
C GLN A 28 0.35 12.64 -16.75
N LYS A 29 0.70 12.47 -18.04
CA LYS A 29 2.08 12.21 -18.50
C LYS A 29 3.12 13.15 -17.87
N ARG A 30 2.85 14.46 -17.91
CA ARG A 30 3.73 15.52 -17.35
C ARG A 30 4.05 15.37 -15.87
N THR A 31 3.13 14.78 -15.08
CA THR A 31 3.33 14.58 -13.65
C THR A 31 4.16 13.33 -13.42
N ARG A 32 3.81 12.23 -14.11
CA ARG A 32 4.47 10.92 -13.98
C ARG A 32 5.97 10.97 -14.31
N GLU A 33 6.34 11.72 -15.34
CA GLU A 33 7.74 11.84 -15.80
C GLU A 33 8.65 12.49 -14.76
N LYS A 34 8.10 13.29 -13.85
CA LYS A 34 8.85 13.95 -12.78
C LYS A 34 9.03 13.08 -11.54
N LEU A 35 8.35 11.93 -11.46
CA LEU A 35 8.36 11.09 -10.28
C LEU A 35 9.58 10.16 -10.26
N LYS A 36 10.20 10.05 -9.09
CA LYS A 36 11.14 8.99 -8.75
C LYS A 36 10.49 8.10 -7.70
N ILE A 37 10.29 6.84 -8.03
CA ILE A 37 9.56 5.89 -7.18
C ILE A 37 10.48 4.71 -6.90
N TYR A 38 10.70 4.44 -5.62
CA TYR A 38 11.47 3.30 -5.14
C TYR A 38 10.51 2.32 -4.48
N ILE A 39 10.48 1.08 -4.94
CA ILE A 39 9.62 0.02 -4.40
C ILE A 39 10.51 -1.03 -3.76
N HIS A 40 10.37 -1.25 -2.46
CA HIS A 40 11.14 -2.23 -1.71
C HIS A 40 10.23 -3.32 -1.17
N LEU A 41 10.51 -4.56 -1.55
CA LEU A 41 9.86 -5.72 -0.96
C LEU A 41 10.69 -6.13 0.26
N GLN A 42 10.09 -6.02 1.45
CA GLN A 42 10.80 -6.23 2.72
C GLN A 42 10.08 -7.22 3.64
N ARG A 43 10.87 -7.99 4.39
CA ARG A 43 10.35 -9.00 5.33
C ARG A 43 9.79 -8.35 6.58
N GLY A 44 8.55 -8.71 6.90
CA GLY A 44 7.96 -8.46 8.21
C GLY A 44 7.42 -7.05 8.43
N LEU A 45 7.14 -6.31 7.36
CA LEU A 45 6.41 -5.05 7.45
C LEU A 45 5.04 -5.27 8.12
N ALA A 46 4.30 -6.30 7.72
CA ALA A 46 2.99 -6.62 8.31
C ALA A 46 3.08 -7.05 9.78
N ILE A 47 4.25 -7.53 10.23
CA ILE A 47 4.46 -7.94 11.63
C ILE A 47 4.87 -6.73 12.49
N LYS A 48 5.77 -5.89 11.97
CA LYS A 48 6.34 -4.76 12.70
C LYS A 48 5.41 -3.55 12.70
N GLU A 49 4.94 -3.17 11.51
CA GLU A 49 4.19 -1.94 11.28
C GLU A 49 2.68 -2.19 11.18
N LYS A 50 2.24 -3.46 11.20
CA LYS A 50 0.83 -3.88 11.08
C LYS A 50 0.15 -3.42 9.79
N VAL A 51 0.93 -3.14 8.76
CA VAL A 51 0.46 -2.78 7.42
C VAL A 51 1.08 -3.69 6.36
N ASP A 52 0.32 -3.98 5.31
CA ASP A 52 0.76 -4.84 4.20
C ASP A 52 1.67 -4.09 3.21
N ALA A 53 1.48 -2.77 3.12
CA ALA A 53 2.30 -1.83 2.39
C ALA A 53 2.20 -0.43 3.01
N GLU A 54 3.12 0.45 2.64
CA GLU A 54 3.06 1.88 2.96
C GLU A 54 3.76 2.69 1.85
N CYS A 55 3.31 3.92 1.64
CA CYS A 55 3.92 4.88 0.75
C CYS A 55 4.33 6.13 1.53
N ILE A 56 5.62 6.42 1.50
CA ILE A 56 6.21 7.61 2.11
C ILE A 56 6.89 8.47 1.03
N TRP A 57 7.04 9.76 1.29
CA TRP A 57 7.85 10.64 0.43
C TRP A 57 9.19 10.94 1.10
N ASN A 58 10.24 10.97 0.28
CA ASN A 58 11.61 11.24 0.72
C ASN A 58 12.05 12.61 0.22
N GLU A 59 11.47 13.65 0.80
CA GLU A 59 11.76 15.06 0.50
C GLU A 59 11.72 15.89 1.78
N ASP A 60 12.21 17.13 1.69
CA ASP A 60 12.09 18.09 2.78
C ASP A 60 10.64 18.18 3.26
N ILE A 61 10.54 18.22 4.58
CA ILE A 61 9.33 18.03 5.39
C ILE A 61 8.18 18.98 4.98
N GLU A 62 8.45 20.10 4.30
CA GLU A 62 7.44 21.09 3.89
C GLU A 62 7.06 21.04 2.39
N THR A 63 7.48 20.04 1.63
CA THR A 63 7.23 20.00 0.18
C THR A 63 5.75 19.71 -0.15
N PRO A 64 4.96 20.65 -0.72
CA PRO A 64 3.51 20.47 -0.85
C PRO A 64 3.08 19.43 -1.89
N ARG A 65 3.99 19.04 -2.78
CA ARG A 65 3.74 18.10 -3.88
C ARG A 65 4.99 17.27 -4.14
N PRO A 66 5.28 16.27 -3.30
CA PRO A 66 6.51 15.51 -3.44
C PRO A 66 6.62 14.82 -4.79
N LYS A 67 7.85 14.51 -5.18
CA LYS A 67 8.26 13.88 -6.44
C LYS A 67 9.06 12.62 -6.22
N ASN A 68 9.69 12.46 -5.05
CA ASN A 68 10.44 11.29 -4.63
C ASN A 68 9.64 10.47 -3.62
N PHE A 69 9.28 9.25 -3.99
CA PHE A 69 8.47 8.34 -3.17
C PHE A 69 9.17 7.02 -2.92
N ILE A 70 8.96 6.47 -1.74
CA ILE A 70 9.37 5.13 -1.34
C ILE A 70 8.11 4.36 -0.98
N ILE A 71 7.93 3.19 -1.59
CA ILE A 71 6.83 2.27 -1.32
C ILE A 71 7.43 1.00 -0.74
N HIS A 72 7.00 0.63 0.46
CA HIS A 72 7.34 -0.64 1.07
C HIS A 72 6.17 -1.62 0.90
N ILE A 73 6.49 -2.88 0.58
CA ILE A 73 5.49 -3.96 0.47
C ILE A 73 6.03 -5.17 1.21
N ASP A 74 5.20 -5.84 2.02
CA ASP A 74 5.61 -7.06 2.71
C ASP A 74 5.91 -8.20 1.70
N ASP A 75 7.11 -8.76 1.78
CA ASP A 75 7.58 -9.81 0.87
C ASP A 75 6.82 -11.14 1.06
N LYS A 76 6.13 -11.36 2.18
CA LYS A 76 5.35 -12.59 2.46
C LYS A 76 4.00 -12.62 1.78
N LEU A 77 3.52 -11.48 1.27
CA LEU A 77 2.24 -11.41 0.56
C LEU A 77 2.27 -12.27 -0.73
N THR A 78 1.12 -12.76 -1.17
CA THR A 78 1.01 -13.34 -2.52
C THR A 78 1.20 -12.26 -3.59
N LEU A 79 1.48 -12.65 -4.84
CA LEU A 79 1.60 -11.68 -5.93
C LEU A 79 0.32 -10.84 -6.11
N ARG A 80 -0.88 -11.44 -6.01
CA ARG A 80 -2.16 -10.71 -6.04
C ARG A 80 -2.22 -9.66 -4.94
N GLN A 81 -1.95 -10.04 -3.69
CA GLN A 81 -1.95 -9.10 -2.56
C GLN A 81 -0.92 -7.98 -2.74
N LYS A 82 0.30 -8.30 -3.19
CA LYS A 82 1.31 -7.28 -3.51
C LYS A 82 0.82 -6.26 -4.53
N LEU A 83 0.16 -6.72 -5.60
CA LEU A 83 -0.30 -5.83 -6.66
C LEU A 83 -1.57 -5.04 -6.30
N LEU A 84 -2.40 -5.55 -5.37
CA LEU A 84 -3.51 -4.81 -4.77
C LEU A 84 -3.00 -3.73 -3.82
N ALA A 85 -2.12 -4.09 -2.88
CA ALA A 85 -1.49 -3.15 -1.97
C ALA A 85 -0.72 -2.06 -2.75
N LEU A 86 0.02 -2.45 -3.80
CA LEU A 86 0.67 -1.50 -4.69
C LEU A 86 -0.34 -0.55 -5.39
N ALA A 87 -1.52 -1.04 -5.78
CA ALA A 87 -2.54 -0.18 -6.37
C ALA A 87 -3.06 0.86 -5.35
N HIS A 88 -3.29 0.43 -4.11
CA HIS A 88 -3.65 1.29 -2.98
C HIS A 88 -2.59 2.38 -2.75
N GLU A 89 -1.33 1.99 -2.59
CA GLU A 89 -0.21 2.92 -2.37
C GLU A 89 0.01 3.88 -3.56
N MET A 90 -0.24 3.43 -4.80
CA MET A 90 -0.16 4.30 -5.97
C MET A 90 -1.25 5.39 -5.97
N VAL A 91 -2.42 5.11 -5.39
CA VAL A 91 -3.47 6.13 -5.18
C VAL A 91 -2.99 7.17 -4.17
N HIS A 92 -2.41 6.76 -3.04
CA HIS A 92 -1.82 7.71 -2.08
C HIS A 92 -0.71 8.55 -2.69
N LEU A 93 0.21 7.92 -3.42
CA LEU A 93 1.24 8.60 -4.18
C LEU A 93 0.64 9.66 -5.12
N LYS A 94 -0.45 9.33 -5.84
CA LYS A 94 -1.16 10.30 -6.68
C LYS A 94 -1.73 11.45 -5.85
N GLN A 95 -2.34 11.16 -4.70
CA GLN A 95 -2.96 12.17 -3.83
C GLN A 95 -1.93 13.20 -3.37
N TRP A 96 -0.74 12.76 -2.93
CA TRP A 96 0.36 13.66 -2.58
C TRP A 96 0.97 14.37 -3.79
N ALA A 97 1.27 13.64 -4.87
CA ALA A 97 1.95 14.20 -6.04
C ALA A 97 1.14 15.32 -6.73
N THR A 98 -0.18 15.28 -6.61
CA THR A 98 -1.13 16.28 -7.14
C THR A 98 -1.44 17.40 -6.14
N GLY A 99 -1.14 17.19 -4.85
CA GLY A 99 -1.51 18.10 -3.75
C GLY A 99 -2.99 18.02 -3.38
N GLU A 100 -3.69 16.94 -3.75
CA GLU A 100 -5.00 16.63 -3.20
C GLU A 100 -4.90 16.31 -1.71
N MET A 101 -3.80 15.69 -1.29
CA MET A 101 -3.48 15.44 0.11
C MET A 101 -2.22 16.20 0.51
N TYR A 102 -2.25 16.78 1.71
CA TYR A 102 -1.14 17.47 2.32
C TYR A 102 -1.17 17.25 3.84
N GLU A 103 -0.04 16.86 4.42
CA GLU A 103 0.10 16.65 5.86
C GLU A 103 0.72 17.90 6.52
N TYR A 104 0.16 18.32 7.65
CA TYR A 104 0.75 19.40 8.43
C TYR A 104 1.84 18.86 9.36
N VAL A 105 3.09 19.13 9.03
CA VAL A 105 4.29 18.75 9.80
C VAL A 105 4.17 19.03 11.30
N ARG A 106 3.81 20.26 11.65
CA ARG A 106 3.72 20.71 13.05
C ARG A 106 2.49 20.16 13.77
N LYS A 107 1.53 19.60 13.03
CA LYS A 107 0.26 19.07 13.52
C LYS A 107 -0.08 17.81 12.73
N PRO A 108 0.64 16.69 12.94
CA PRO A 108 0.55 15.49 12.08
C PRO A 108 -0.82 14.81 12.11
N HIS A 109 -1.69 15.16 13.06
CA HIS A 109 -3.09 14.72 13.07
C HIS A 109 -4.00 15.54 12.14
N LEU A 110 -3.50 16.64 11.57
CA LEU A 110 -4.23 17.45 10.60
C LEU A 110 -3.72 17.15 9.20
N TYR A 111 -4.67 16.85 8.32
CA TYR A 111 -4.44 16.69 6.90
C TYR A 111 -5.33 17.66 6.13
N ARG A 112 -4.81 18.24 5.06
CA ARG A 112 -5.63 18.94 4.07
C ARG A 112 -5.95 17.99 2.94
N TRP A 113 -7.23 17.70 2.77
CA TRP A 113 -7.78 16.87 1.70
C TRP A 113 -8.67 17.71 0.78
N ARG A 114 -8.22 17.91 -0.47
CA ARG A 114 -8.92 18.67 -1.51
C ARG A 114 -9.43 20.04 -1.02
N GLY A 115 -8.58 20.73 -0.25
CA GLY A 115 -8.88 22.04 0.33
C GLY A 115 -9.50 22.03 1.73
N ASN A 116 -10.00 20.88 2.20
CA ASN A 116 -10.61 20.77 3.53
C ASN A 116 -9.63 20.24 4.57
N THR A 117 -9.54 20.90 5.72
CA THR A 117 -8.74 20.40 6.86
C THR A 117 -9.52 19.33 7.63
N ILE A 118 -8.90 18.18 7.82
CA ILE A 118 -9.45 17.01 8.51
C ILE A 118 -8.55 16.67 9.70
N ASP A 119 -9.15 16.51 10.87
CA ASP A 119 -8.49 16.03 12.09
C ASP A 119 -8.69 14.52 12.20
N THR A 120 -7.62 13.75 12.03
CA THR A 120 -7.66 12.28 12.02
C THR A 120 -8.02 11.70 13.38
N ARG A 121 -7.87 12.46 14.48
CA ARG A 121 -8.28 12.01 15.82
C ARG A 121 -9.80 11.97 15.99
N LYS A 122 -10.55 12.63 15.09
CA LYS A 122 -12.00 12.73 15.14
C LYS A 122 -12.71 11.78 14.17
N LYS A 123 -11.96 10.95 13.44
CA LYS A 123 -12.49 10.04 12.42
C LYS A 123 -11.86 8.67 12.54
N HIS A 124 -12.63 7.64 12.20
CA HIS A 124 -12.07 6.31 12.07
C HIS A 124 -11.19 6.22 10.81
N TYR A 125 -10.14 5.40 10.82
CA TYR A 125 -9.21 5.23 9.69
C TYR A 125 -9.94 4.94 8.37
N TYR A 126 -10.86 3.95 8.37
CA TYR A 126 -11.68 3.60 7.19
C TYR A 126 -12.65 4.69 6.71
N GLU A 127 -12.84 5.77 7.46
CA GLU A 127 -13.68 6.92 7.09
C GLU A 127 -12.86 8.12 6.60
N LEU A 128 -11.53 8.01 6.63
CA LEU A 128 -10.65 9.03 6.07
C LEU A 128 -10.84 9.05 4.56
N PRO A 129 -11.10 10.23 3.95
CA PRO A 129 -11.55 10.28 2.57
C PRO A 129 -10.49 9.83 1.56
N TRP A 130 -9.21 9.94 1.92
CA TRP A 130 -8.12 9.40 1.11
C TRP A 130 -8.07 7.87 1.14
N GLU A 131 -8.29 7.25 2.30
CA GLU A 131 -8.40 5.79 2.45
C GLU A 131 -9.62 5.25 1.68
N VAL A 132 -10.76 5.93 1.78
CA VAL A 132 -11.97 5.59 1.02
C VAL A 132 -11.71 5.64 -0.49
N GLU A 133 -10.96 6.65 -0.98
CA GLU A 133 -10.56 6.70 -2.40
C GLU A 133 -9.60 5.57 -2.76
N SER A 134 -8.61 5.27 -1.93
CA SER A 134 -7.62 4.21 -2.19
C SER A 134 -8.28 2.83 -2.24
N HIS A 135 -9.04 2.46 -1.20
CA HIS A 135 -9.80 1.21 -1.16
C HIS A 135 -10.86 1.11 -2.27
N GLY A 136 -11.52 2.21 -2.61
CA GLY A 136 -12.50 2.24 -3.69
C GLY A 136 -11.89 2.00 -5.09
N ARG A 137 -10.57 2.18 -5.25
CA ARG A 137 -9.88 2.06 -6.54
C ARG A 137 -9.04 0.80 -6.68
N GLU A 138 -8.43 0.30 -5.62
CA GLU A 138 -7.39 -0.74 -5.67
C GLU A 138 -7.82 -2.00 -6.44
N LEU A 139 -9.03 -2.52 -6.17
CA LEU A 139 -9.53 -3.74 -6.80
C LEU A 139 -9.84 -3.53 -8.28
N GLY A 140 -10.54 -2.44 -8.61
CA GLY A 140 -10.87 -2.10 -9.99
C GLY A 140 -9.62 -1.83 -10.83
N MET A 141 -8.62 -1.19 -10.25
CA MET A 141 -7.31 -0.99 -10.90
C MET A 141 -6.60 -2.31 -11.14
N PHE A 142 -6.56 -3.20 -10.15
CA PHE A 142 -5.95 -4.53 -10.28
C PHE A 142 -6.62 -5.35 -11.39
N ILE A 143 -7.95 -5.41 -11.42
CA ILE A 143 -8.73 -6.19 -12.41
C ILE A 143 -8.43 -5.68 -13.82
N ARG A 144 -8.58 -4.37 -14.05
CA ARG A 144 -8.36 -3.76 -15.38
C ARG A 144 -6.91 -3.88 -15.85
N MET A 145 -5.95 -3.84 -14.93
CA MET A 145 -4.55 -4.09 -15.23
C MET A 145 -4.34 -5.55 -15.67
N CYS A 146 -4.93 -6.52 -14.96
CA CYS A 146 -4.86 -7.93 -15.34
C CYS A 146 -5.52 -8.19 -16.71
N GLU A 147 -6.64 -7.54 -17.01
CA GLU A 147 -7.28 -7.61 -18.34
C GLU A 147 -6.35 -7.07 -19.43
N HIS A 148 -5.75 -5.90 -19.21
CA HIS A 148 -4.85 -5.26 -20.16
C HIS A 148 -3.66 -6.15 -20.53
N TYR A 149 -3.05 -6.80 -19.54
CA TYR A 149 -1.92 -7.71 -19.77
C TYR A 149 -2.33 -9.17 -20.03
N LYS A 150 -3.64 -9.45 -20.16
CA LYS A 150 -4.21 -10.79 -20.36
C LYS A 150 -3.81 -11.80 -19.26
N TRP A 151 -3.64 -11.32 -18.03
CA TRP A 151 -3.31 -12.15 -16.87
C TRP A 151 -4.53 -12.78 -16.20
N GLY A 152 -5.75 -12.48 -16.64
CA GLY A 152 -6.98 -12.97 -15.99
C GLY A 152 -7.13 -14.50 -15.93
N LYS A 153 -6.34 -15.27 -16.72
CA LYS A 153 -6.31 -16.75 -16.67
C LYS A 153 -5.23 -17.31 -15.74
N GLU A 154 -4.35 -16.46 -15.22
CA GLU A 154 -3.25 -16.85 -14.36
C GLU A 154 -3.79 -17.20 -12.97
N GLU A 155 -3.42 -18.36 -12.44
CA GLU A 155 -3.90 -18.84 -11.14
C GLU A 155 -3.62 -17.84 -10.01
N TRP A 156 -2.45 -17.18 -10.04
CA TRP A 156 -2.07 -16.21 -9.02
C TRP A 156 -2.97 -14.98 -8.98
N THR A 157 -3.71 -14.68 -10.04
CA THR A 157 -4.67 -13.56 -10.07
C THR A 157 -5.99 -13.89 -9.39
N GLN A 158 -6.27 -15.17 -9.15
CA GLN A 158 -7.54 -15.60 -8.56
C GLN A 158 -7.52 -15.42 -7.04
N GLU A 159 -8.67 -15.07 -6.49
CA GLU A 159 -8.87 -15.10 -5.03
C GLU A 159 -8.81 -16.56 -4.58
N LYS A 160 -7.93 -16.88 -3.65
CA LYS A 160 -7.97 -18.21 -3.01
C LYS A 160 -9.10 -18.21 -2.00
N ASP A 161 -9.83 -19.32 -1.98
CA ASP A 161 -11.05 -19.59 -1.20
C ASP A 161 -11.05 -19.01 0.23
N MET A 162 -12.23 -18.74 0.79
CA MET A 162 -12.48 -18.10 2.09
C MET A 162 -11.62 -18.65 3.25
N SER A 163 -11.19 -19.90 3.17
CA SER A 163 -10.23 -20.52 4.09
C SER A 163 -8.90 -19.76 4.19
N THR A 164 -8.47 -19.07 3.13
CA THR A 164 -7.26 -18.23 3.09
C THR A 164 -7.48 -16.92 3.83
N LEU A 165 -8.66 -16.30 3.68
CA LEU A 165 -9.03 -15.11 4.43
C LEU A 165 -9.09 -15.40 5.94
N VAL A 166 -9.64 -16.56 6.33
CA VAL A 166 -9.60 -17.00 7.74
C VAL A 166 -8.17 -17.15 8.26
N LYS A 167 -7.23 -17.67 7.45
CA LYS A 167 -5.81 -17.76 7.85
C LYS A 167 -5.15 -16.39 7.98
N ILE A 168 -5.51 -15.44 7.13
CA ILE A 168 -5.03 -14.05 7.20
C ILE A 168 -5.59 -13.38 8.45
N LEU A 169 -6.90 -13.48 8.70
CA LEU A 169 -7.52 -12.93 9.91
C LEU A 169 -6.88 -13.50 11.18
N LYS A 170 -6.62 -14.81 11.22
CA LYS A 170 -5.88 -15.48 12.31
C LYS A 170 -4.45 -14.97 12.48
N ARG A 171 -3.82 -14.38 11.45
CA ARG A 171 -2.49 -13.75 11.55
C ARG A 171 -2.55 -12.42 12.31
N TYR A 172 -3.66 -11.70 12.22
CA TYR A 172 -3.89 -10.43 12.92
C TYR A 172 -4.71 -10.60 14.22
N GLU A 173 -5.24 -11.81 14.47
CA GLU A 173 -5.96 -12.16 15.68
C GLU A 173 -5.00 -12.16 16.88
N LYS A 174 -5.20 -11.20 17.79
CA LYS A 174 -4.51 -11.18 19.07
C LYS A 174 -4.97 -12.39 19.88
N LYS A 175 -4.06 -13.27 20.27
CA LYS A 175 -4.36 -14.30 21.27
C LYS A 175 -4.39 -13.64 22.65
N TYR A 176 -5.30 -14.06 23.52
CA TYR A 176 -5.40 -13.55 24.89
C TYR A 176 -5.26 -14.70 25.88
N ASP A 177 -4.57 -14.47 27.01
CA ASP A 177 -4.51 -15.43 28.10
C ASP A 177 -5.81 -15.41 28.91
N GLU A 178 -5.93 -16.33 29.87
CA GLU A 178 -7.08 -16.43 30.80
C GLU A 178 -7.32 -15.16 31.62
N ASN A 179 -6.34 -14.24 31.66
CA ASN A 179 -6.39 -12.97 32.36
C ASN A 179 -6.64 -11.78 31.40
N GLY A 180 -6.87 -12.03 30.11
CA GLY A 180 -7.15 -11.01 29.10
C GLY A 180 -5.92 -10.26 28.57
N ASN A 181 -4.69 -10.74 28.82
CA ASN A 181 -3.46 -10.15 28.28
C ASN A 181 -3.13 -10.69 26.90
N ILE A 182 -2.57 -9.85 26.02
CA ILE A 182 -2.18 -10.26 24.66
C ILE A 182 -1.03 -11.28 24.72
N ILE A 183 -1.29 -12.51 24.26
CA ILE A 183 -0.27 -13.54 24.02
C ILE A 183 0.38 -13.27 22.67
N ASN A 184 1.65 -12.89 22.69
CA ASN A 184 2.46 -12.81 21.48
C ASN A 184 2.86 -14.23 21.03
N PRO A 185 2.56 -14.67 19.79
CA PRO A 185 2.83 -16.04 19.35
C PRO A 185 4.33 -16.38 19.12
N LEU A 186 5.28 -15.63 19.67
CA LEU A 186 6.72 -15.78 19.38
C LEU A 186 7.63 -15.90 20.61
N THR A 187 7.11 -16.23 21.80
CA THR A 187 7.94 -16.71 22.92
C THR A 187 7.63 -18.17 23.23
N THR A 188 7.90 -19.05 22.29
CA THR A 188 8.18 -20.46 22.58
C THR A 188 9.51 -20.79 21.91
N ASN A 189 10.55 -20.61 22.72
CA ASN A 189 11.83 -21.33 22.76
C ASN A 189 12.28 -22.00 21.45
N ILE A 190 13.26 -21.37 20.81
CA ILE A 190 14.32 -22.12 20.15
C ILE A 190 15.22 -22.60 21.30
N GLU A 191 15.42 -23.92 21.42
CA GLU A 191 16.40 -24.54 22.32
C GLU A 191 17.80 -23.96 22.14
#